data_AF-A0A5E7S504-F1
#
_entry.id   AF-A0A5E7S504-F1
#
_cell.length_a   1.000
_cell.length_b   1.000
_cell.length_c   1.000
_cell.angle_alpha   90.00
_cell.angle_beta   90.00
_cell.angle_gamma   90.00
#
_symmetry.space_group_name_H-M   'P 1'
#
loop_
_entity.id
_entity.type
_entity.pdbx_description
1 polymer ?
#
loop_
_entity_poly.entity_id
_entity_poly.type
_entity_poly.pdbx_seq_one_letter_code
_entity_poly.pdbx_strand_id
1 'polypeptide(L)'
;MHAGSRVHSRQPRESKMSKPIKTGAYLQKIKTPENVQIVIKPIRADEHPNKTMEQFADVLASAPSVTLHIQNDSKTSKLYFDPWSDINVIPGNSIDEKDIAALTQLALDFYHQQIIAPEGIAYLYCLPAKPPELRVDVETFDIDEDDHQLYSRVVLETKSADAGLSFEGRERNPLTGQVFDYGVELNEMLKSFIKLKL
;
A
#
# COMPACT_ATOMS: atom_id res chain seq x y z
N MET A 1 7.84 19.54 -54.60
CA MET A 1 6.59 18.94 -54.08
C MET A 1 6.96 17.85 -53.09
N HIS A 2 6.44 18.00 -51.86
CA HIS A 2 6.38 17.06 -50.72
C HIS A 2 7.68 16.38 -50.22
N ALA A 3 8.27 16.77 -49.08
CA ALA A 3 7.78 16.75 -47.68
C ALA A 3 7.55 15.33 -47.13
N GLY A 4 8.26 15.00 -46.04
CA GLY A 4 8.03 13.76 -45.30
C GLY A 4 9.05 13.43 -44.22
N SER A 5 9.36 14.38 -43.33
CA SER A 5 10.09 14.12 -42.08
C SER A 5 9.34 13.09 -41.23
N ARG A 6 9.93 11.92 -40.95
CA ARG A 6 9.51 11.06 -39.83
C ARG A 6 10.39 11.37 -38.62
N VAL A 7 9.97 12.37 -37.87
CA VAL A 7 10.42 12.56 -36.49
C VAL A 7 9.75 11.47 -35.67
N HIS A 8 10.53 10.48 -35.20
CA HIS A 8 10.11 9.68 -34.05
C HIS A 8 10.14 10.59 -32.83
N SER A 9 8.99 11.20 -32.53
CA SER A 9 8.71 11.86 -31.27
C SER A 9 8.74 10.81 -30.16
N ARG A 10 9.93 10.56 -29.60
CA ARG A 10 10.04 10.06 -28.23
C ARG A 10 9.34 11.09 -27.36
N GLN A 11 8.22 10.71 -26.75
CA GLN A 11 7.54 11.53 -25.77
C GLN A 11 8.55 12.02 -24.72
N PRO A 12 8.42 13.25 -24.20
CA PRO A 12 9.26 13.69 -23.11
C PRO A 12 9.00 12.77 -21.93
N ARG A 13 10.03 12.04 -21.48
CA ARG A 13 10.02 11.48 -20.13
C ARG A 13 9.94 12.71 -19.22
N GLU A 14 8.78 12.95 -18.61
CA GLU A 14 8.67 13.90 -17.53
C GLU A 14 9.82 13.62 -16.56
N SER A 15 10.54 14.67 -16.14
CA SER A 15 11.53 14.54 -15.10
C SER A 15 10.80 14.11 -13.83
N LYS A 16 10.73 12.79 -13.59
CA LYS A 16 10.35 12.24 -12.30
C LYS A 16 11.36 12.79 -11.30
N MET A 17 11.01 13.88 -10.62
CA MET A 17 11.64 14.15 -9.34
C MET A 17 11.26 12.97 -8.46
N SER A 18 12.25 12.15 -8.18
CA SER A 18 12.12 10.93 -7.41
C SER A 18 11.59 11.29 -6.03
N LYS A 19 10.38 10.82 -5.71
CA LYS A 19 9.74 11.13 -4.43
C LYS A 19 10.43 10.32 -3.34
N PRO A 20 10.79 10.93 -2.20
CA PRO A 20 11.31 10.16 -1.07
C PRO A 20 10.26 9.15 -0.60
N ILE A 21 10.73 8.01 -0.11
CA ILE A 21 9.86 7.03 0.56
C ILE A 21 9.30 7.69 1.82
N LYS A 22 8.00 7.46 2.07
CA LYS A 22 7.30 7.93 3.26
C LYS A 22 7.22 6.81 4.28
N THR A 23 6.90 7.11 5.53
CA THR A 23 6.53 6.09 6.51
C THR A 23 5.12 5.58 6.23
N GLY A 24 4.92 4.27 6.27
CA GLY A 24 3.68 3.65 5.82
C GLY A 24 3.66 2.13 5.93
N ALA A 25 2.60 1.51 5.42
CA ALA A 25 2.43 0.07 5.37
C ALA A 25 2.18 -0.39 3.93
N TYR A 26 3.04 -1.29 3.45
CA TYR A 26 2.82 -2.01 2.21
C TYR A 26 1.94 -3.23 2.47
N LEU A 27 0.94 -3.44 1.63
CA LEU A 27 -0.02 -4.54 1.68
C LEU A 27 -0.06 -5.23 0.32
N GLN A 28 -0.04 -6.56 0.33
CA GLN A 28 -0.17 -7.36 -0.89
C GLN A 28 -1.07 -8.56 -0.63
N LYS A 29 -2.04 -8.76 -1.54
CA LYS A 29 -2.92 -9.92 -1.54
C LYS A 29 -2.43 -10.96 -2.55
N ILE A 30 -2.07 -12.14 -2.06
CA ILE A 30 -1.65 -13.28 -2.88
C ILE A 30 -2.73 -14.34 -2.79
N LYS A 31 -3.39 -14.64 -3.91
CA LYS A 31 -4.44 -15.65 -3.98
C LYS A 31 -3.92 -16.91 -4.66
N THR A 32 -3.95 -18.01 -3.93
CA THR A 32 -3.73 -19.35 -4.48
C THR A 32 -5.05 -20.13 -4.52
N PRO A 33 -5.10 -21.29 -5.19
CA PRO A 33 -6.29 -22.15 -5.15
C PRO A 33 -6.68 -22.60 -3.73
N GLU A 34 -5.71 -22.70 -2.81
CA GLU A 34 -5.87 -23.30 -1.48
C GLU A 34 -5.98 -22.26 -0.35
N ASN A 35 -5.37 -21.09 -0.53
CA ASN A 35 -5.32 -20.04 0.48
C ASN A 35 -5.28 -18.63 -0.13
N VAL A 36 -5.63 -17.65 0.69
CA VAL A 36 -5.32 -16.24 0.44
C VAL A 36 -4.30 -15.81 1.50
N GLN A 37 -3.24 -15.13 1.06
CA GLN A 37 -2.23 -14.56 1.94
C GLN A 37 -2.29 -13.05 1.84
N ILE A 38 -2.21 -12.38 2.98
CA ILE A 38 -2.03 -10.93 3.05
C ILE A 38 -0.65 -10.66 3.64
N VAL A 39 0.26 -10.18 2.81
CA VAL A 39 1.61 -9.77 3.23
C VAL A 39 1.56 -8.30 3.63
N ILE A 40 2.06 -7.99 4.82
CA ILE A 40 2.19 -6.63 5.34
C ILE A 40 3.66 -6.34 5.60
N LYS A 41 4.15 -5.20 5.10
CA LYS A 41 5.48 -4.68 5.44
C LYS A 41 5.36 -3.26 5.98
N PRO A 42 5.57 -3.03 7.29
CA PRO A 42 5.69 -1.68 7.83
C PRO A 42 7.02 -1.08 7.34
N ILE A 43 6.96 0.13 6.82
CA ILE A 43 8.08 0.88 6.26
C ILE A 43 8.25 2.16 7.07
N ARG A 44 9.45 2.41 7.61
CA ARG A 44 9.78 3.69 8.26
C ARG A 44 10.79 4.46 7.43
N ALA A 45 10.47 5.71 7.11
CA ALA A 45 11.29 6.50 6.17
C ALA A 45 12.70 6.80 6.71
N ASP A 46 12.86 6.90 8.02
CA ASP A 46 14.14 7.15 8.71
C ASP A 46 15.11 5.96 8.63
N GLU A 47 14.60 4.75 8.47
CA GLU A 47 15.41 3.54 8.23
C GLU A 47 15.97 3.46 6.80
N HIS A 48 15.42 4.27 5.88
CA HIS A 48 15.79 4.28 4.47
C HIS A 48 16.18 5.68 3.99
N PRO A 49 17.18 6.33 4.63
CA PRO A 49 17.58 7.68 4.27
C PRO A 49 18.08 7.70 2.81
N ASN A 50 17.59 8.67 2.04
CA ASN A 50 17.91 8.86 0.62
C ASN A 50 17.34 7.82 -0.37
N LYS A 51 16.50 6.87 0.09
CA LYS A 51 15.76 5.99 -0.82
C LYS A 51 14.52 6.69 -1.36
N THR A 52 14.22 6.43 -2.64
CA THR A 52 13.08 7.01 -3.34
C THR A 52 12.10 5.94 -3.78
N MET A 53 10.90 6.35 -4.21
CA MET A 53 9.88 5.43 -4.70
C MET A 53 10.33 4.58 -5.89
N GLU A 54 11.29 5.05 -6.69
CA GLU A 54 11.94 4.26 -7.75
C GLU A 54 12.78 3.10 -7.19
N GLN A 55 13.27 3.22 -5.96
CA GLN A 55 14.04 2.19 -5.26
C GLN A 55 13.17 1.43 -4.23
N PHE A 56 11.85 1.52 -4.35
CA PHE A 56 10.94 0.95 -3.37
C PHE A 56 11.03 -0.58 -3.31
N ALA A 57 11.31 -1.25 -4.43
CA ALA A 57 11.55 -2.70 -4.45
C ALA A 57 12.73 -3.13 -3.55
N ASP A 58 13.84 -2.38 -3.55
CA ASP A 58 14.98 -2.64 -2.65
C ASP A 58 14.57 -2.51 -1.17
N VAL A 59 13.74 -1.52 -0.88
CA VAL A 59 13.22 -1.29 0.48
C VAL A 59 12.31 -2.44 0.90
N LEU A 60 11.40 -2.87 0.03
CA LEU A 60 10.53 -4.01 0.31
C LEU A 60 11.32 -5.31 0.50
N ALA A 61 12.42 -5.51 -0.23
CA ALA A 61 13.26 -6.70 -0.09
C ALA A 61 13.92 -6.83 1.29
N SER A 62 14.15 -5.71 1.98
CA SER A 62 14.79 -5.65 3.30
C SER A 62 13.84 -5.34 4.45
N ALA A 63 12.61 -4.89 4.17
CA ALA A 63 11.65 -4.55 5.19
C ALA A 63 11.12 -5.79 5.94
N PRO A 64 10.88 -5.70 7.26
CA PRO A 64 10.23 -6.76 8.01
C PRO A 64 8.84 -7.04 7.43
N SER A 65 8.43 -8.30 7.48
CA SER A 65 7.13 -8.72 6.96
C SER A 65 6.33 -9.50 7.98
N VAL A 66 5.02 -9.33 7.93
CA VAL A 66 4.04 -10.18 8.62
C VAL A 66 3.08 -10.70 7.56
N THR A 67 2.81 -12.00 7.56
CA THR A 67 1.91 -12.63 6.59
C THR A 67 0.71 -13.23 7.32
N LEU A 68 -0.49 -12.85 6.91
CA LEU A 68 -1.73 -13.48 7.35
C LEU A 68 -2.16 -14.54 6.35
N HIS A 69 -2.32 -15.79 6.82
CA HIS A 69 -2.84 -16.90 6.02
C HIS A 69 -4.33 -17.10 6.27
N ILE A 70 -5.13 -17.01 5.21
CA ILE A 70 -6.57 -17.21 5.20
C ILE A 70 -6.85 -18.47 4.38
N GLN A 71 -7.17 -19.58 5.04
CA GLN A 71 -7.50 -20.82 4.35
C GLN A 71 -8.87 -20.74 3.69
N ASN A 72 -8.98 -21.37 2.53
CA ASN A 72 -10.22 -21.43 1.75
C ASN A 72 -10.91 -22.78 1.99
N ASP A 73 -11.10 -23.18 3.25
CA ASP A 73 -11.90 -24.35 3.57
C ASP A 73 -13.40 -23.98 3.46
N SER A 74 -14.08 -24.69 2.57
CA SER A 74 -15.42 -24.40 2.03
C SER A 74 -16.58 -24.35 3.05
N LYS A 75 -16.30 -24.28 4.36
CA LYS A 75 -17.30 -24.14 5.42
C LYS A 75 -16.93 -23.24 6.61
N THR A 76 -15.69 -22.81 6.79
CA THR A 76 -15.32 -21.92 7.91
C THR A 76 -14.00 -21.23 7.61
N SER A 77 -13.98 -19.93 7.29
CA SER A 77 -12.72 -19.18 7.18
C SER A 77 -11.93 -19.28 8.49
N LYS A 78 -11.00 -20.24 8.58
CA LYS A 78 -10.12 -20.38 9.73
C LYS A 78 -8.87 -19.55 9.49
N LEU A 79 -8.72 -18.52 10.30
CA LEU A 79 -7.49 -17.76 10.45
C LEU A 79 -6.48 -18.64 11.16
N TYR A 80 -5.47 -19.12 10.44
CA TYR A 80 -4.31 -19.72 11.08
C TYR A 80 -3.32 -18.60 11.38
N PHE A 81 -3.33 -18.20 12.63
CA PHE A 81 -2.39 -17.25 13.19
C PHE A 81 -1.22 -18.04 13.77
N ASP A 82 -0.10 -18.06 13.05
CA ASP A 82 1.19 -18.35 13.65
C ASP A 82 1.99 -17.05 13.69
N PRO A 83 2.01 -16.32 14.83
CA PRO A 83 2.79 -15.10 14.96
C PRO A 83 4.30 -15.33 14.84
N TRP A 84 4.74 -16.58 14.68
CA TRP A 84 6.15 -16.95 14.59
C TRP A 84 6.55 -17.58 13.25
N SER A 85 5.61 -17.95 12.37
CA SER A 85 5.98 -18.74 11.18
C SER A 85 6.81 -17.95 10.17
N ASP A 86 6.54 -16.66 10.00
CA ASP A 86 7.15 -15.85 8.92
C ASP A 86 7.48 -14.40 9.30
N ILE A 87 7.58 -14.07 10.59
CA ILE A 87 8.10 -12.76 10.98
C ILE A 87 9.63 -12.78 10.88
N ASN A 88 10.16 -12.29 9.75
CA ASN A 88 11.57 -11.92 9.66
C ASN A 88 11.81 -10.64 10.49
N VAL A 89 11.90 -10.79 11.82
CA VAL A 89 12.28 -9.71 12.73
C VAL A 89 13.78 -9.47 12.57
N ILE A 90 14.16 -8.40 11.87
CA ILE A 90 15.54 -7.93 11.86
C ILE A 90 15.87 -7.38 13.26
N PRO A 91 17.01 -7.74 13.88
CA PRO A 91 17.35 -7.28 15.22
C PRO A 91 17.47 -5.74 15.26
N GLY A 92 16.54 -5.08 15.95
CA GLY A 92 16.47 -3.61 16.05
C GLY A 92 15.04 -3.06 16.00
N ASN A 93 14.12 -3.77 15.35
CA ASN A 93 12.73 -3.36 15.09
C ASN A 93 11.73 -4.37 15.65
N SER A 94 11.66 -4.48 16.99
CA SER A 94 10.73 -5.41 17.65
C SER A 94 9.28 -5.00 17.33
N ILE A 95 8.54 -5.87 16.63
CA ILE A 95 7.07 -5.80 16.55
C ILE A 95 6.54 -6.34 17.89
N ASP A 96 5.75 -5.55 18.62
CA ASP A 96 5.14 -6.00 19.87
C ASP A 96 3.73 -6.61 19.68
N GLU A 97 3.15 -7.20 20.74
CA GLU A 97 1.82 -7.83 20.65
C GLU A 97 0.69 -6.87 20.21
N LYS A 98 0.80 -5.57 20.54
CA LYS A 98 -0.20 -4.57 20.14
C LYS A 98 -0.04 -4.24 18.66
N ASP A 99 1.20 -4.17 18.17
CA ASP A 99 1.48 -4.03 16.75
C ASP A 99 0.91 -5.22 15.98
N ILE A 100 1.05 -6.45 16.50
CA ILE A 100 0.51 -7.65 15.85
C ILE A 100 -1.02 -7.61 15.75
N ALA A 101 -1.73 -7.21 16.80
CA ALA A 101 -3.19 -7.10 16.76
C ALA A 101 -3.65 -6.05 15.72
N ALA A 102 -2.98 -4.90 15.66
CA ALA A 102 -3.28 -3.86 14.69
C ALA A 102 -2.95 -4.28 13.25
N LEU A 103 -1.82 -4.95 13.04
CA LEU A 103 -1.43 -5.51 11.73
C LEU A 103 -2.42 -6.58 11.27
N THR A 104 -2.87 -7.44 12.17
CA THR A 104 -3.86 -8.48 11.86
C THR A 104 -5.19 -7.86 11.45
N GLN A 105 -5.66 -6.84 12.16
CA GLN A 105 -6.89 -6.14 11.78
C GLN A 105 -6.73 -5.44 10.43
N LEU A 106 -5.60 -4.77 10.18
CA LEU A 106 -5.31 -4.16 8.89
C LEU A 106 -5.33 -5.19 7.75
N ALA A 107 -4.76 -6.38 7.97
CA ALA A 107 -4.75 -7.48 7.00
C ALA A 107 -6.17 -7.92 6.64
N LEU A 108 -7.03 -8.08 7.64
CA LEU A 108 -8.43 -8.48 7.47
C LEU A 108 -9.26 -7.41 6.75
N ASP A 109 -9.07 -6.14 7.11
CA ASP A 109 -9.78 -5.04 6.48
C ASP A 109 -9.36 -4.90 5.00
N PHE A 110 -8.08 -5.10 4.70
CA PHE A 110 -7.58 -5.14 3.33
C PHE A 110 -8.10 -6.37 2.55
N TYR A 111 -8.18 -7.54 3.19
CA TYR A 111 -8.72 -8.75 2.56
C TYR A 111 -10.16 -8.57 2.07
N HIS A 112 -11.00 -7.90 2.89
CA HIS A 112 -12.41 -7.64 2.60
C HIS A 112 -12.65 -6.41 1.71
N GLN A 113 -11.62 -5.60 1.45
CA GLN A 113 -11.72 -4.43 0.58
C GLN A 113 -12.05 -4.83 -0.87
N GLN A 114 -12.82 -3.98 -1.55
CA GLN A 114 -13.29 -4.20 -2.93
C GLN A 114 -12.83 -3.13 -3.94
N ILE A 115 -12.45 -1.92 -3.49
CA ILE A 115 -11.93 -0.87 -4.38
C ILE A 115 -10.57 -1.25 -4.96
N ILE A 116 -9.70 -1.79 -4.12
CA ILE A 116 -8.36 -2.19 -4.52
C ILE A 116 -8.50 -3.55 -5.23
N ALA A 117 -7.90 -3.67 -6.42
CA ALA A 117 -8.07 -4.83 -7.28
C ALA A 117 -7.79 -6.16 -6.56
N PRO A 118 -8.33 -7.30 -7.03
CA PRO A 118 -8.22 -8.60 -6.35
C PRO A 118 -6.79 -9.12 -6.14
N GLU A 119 -5.87 -8.81 -7.07
CA GLU A 119 -4.41 -9.05 -6.98
C GLU A 119 -3.67 -7.88 -6.30
N GLY A 120 -4.43 -7.05 -5.60
CA GLY A 120 -4.06 -5.69 -5.25
C GLY A 120 -2.83 -5.59 -4.38
N ILE A 121 -1.99 -4.64 -4.77
CA ILE A 121 -0.87 -4.13 -3.99
C ILE A 121 -1.22 -2.70 -3.61
N ALA A 122 -1.04 -2.37 -2.34
CA ALA A 122 -1.31 -1.05 -1.81
C ALA A 122 -0.18 -0.59 -0.89
N TYR A 123 0.17 0.68 -0.98
CA TYR A 123 1.03 1.36 -0.03
C TYR A 123 0.26 2.49 0.64
N LEU A 124 0.00 2.33 1.93
CA LEU A 124 -0.67 3.34 2.76
C LEU A 124 0.39 4.18 3.43
N TYR A 125 0.34 5.50 3.27
CA TYR A 125 1.28 6.39 3.93
C TYR A 125 0.62 7.68 4.41
N CYS A 126 1.07 8.16 5.56
CA CYS A 126 0.60 9.43 6.12
C CYS A 126 1.20 10.61 5.36
N LEU A 127 0.38 11.63 5.14
CA LEU A 127 0.81 12.95 4.67
C LEU A 127 0.80 13.95 5.84
N PRO A 128 1.64 15.00 5.78
CA PRO A 128 1.55 16.10 6.74
C PRO A 128 0.13 16.71 6.77
N ALA A 129 -0.43 16.80 7.98
CA ALA A 129 -1.74 17.39 8.25
C ALA A 129 -1.72 18.10 9.61
N LYS A 130 -2.62 19.07 9.82
CA LYS A 130 -2.73 19.79 11.10
C LYS A 130 -3.74 19.07 11.99
N PRO A 131 -3.42 18.71 13.24
CA PRO A 131 -4.39 18.10 14.14
C PRO A 131 -5.68 18.94 14.25
N PRO A 132 -6.87 18.30 14.31
CA PRO A 132 -7.12 16.86 14.36
C PRO A 132 -7.16 16.16 12.99
N GLU A 133 -6.83 16.87 11.90
CA GLU A 133 -6.87 16.33 10.55
C GLU A 133 -5.82 15.23 10.36
N LEU A 134 -6.22 14.14 9.73
CA LEU A 134 -5.33 13.10 9.22
C LEU A 134 -5.47 13.02 7.70
N ARG A 135 -4.35 12.82 7.02
CA ARG A 135 -4.31 12.56 5.59
C ARG A 135 -3.51 11.30 5.33
N VAL A 136 -4.12 10.35 4.64
CA VAL A 136 -3.50 9.08 4.28
C VAL A 136 -3.75 8.89 2.80
N ASP A 137 -2.70 8.73 2.01
CA ASP A 137 -2.90 8.27 0.63
C ASP A 137 -2.77 6.75 0.61
N VAL A 138 -3.54 6.12 -0.27
CA VAL A 138 -3.38 4.71 -0.63
C VAL A 138 -2.94 4.66 -2.08
N GLU A 139 -1.67 4.41 -2.31
CA GLU A 139 -1.11 4.23 -3.65
C GLU A 139 -1.21 2.75 -4.01
N THR A 140 -1.81 2.44 -5.15
CA THR A 140 -1.92 1.07 -5.66
C THR A 140 -0.89 0.84 -6.76
N PHE A 141 -0.44 -0.41 -6.88
CA PHE A 141 0.62 -0.77 -7.81
C PHE A 141 0.24 -1.97 -8.65
N ASP A 142 0.75 -1.99 -9.87
CA ASP A 142 0.93 -3.22 -10.64
C ASP A 142 2.42 -3.63 -10.56
N ILE A 143 2.69 -4.93 -10.56
CA ILE A 143 4.06 -5.46 -10.75
C ILE A 143 4.21 -5.75 -12.24
N ASP A 144 5.27 -5.22 -12.83
CA ASP A 144 5.69 -5.63 -14.17
C ASP A 144 6.44 -6.97 -14.06
N GLU A 145 5.99 -7.97 -14.80
CA GLU A 145 6.55 -9.32 -14.76
C GLU A 145 7.96 -9.41 -15.35
N ASP A 146 8.33 -8.48 -16.24
CA ASP A 146 9.62 -8.51 -16.95
C ASP A 146 10.73 -7.88 -16.08
N ASP A 147 10.46 -6.73 -15.46
CA ASP A 147 11.46 -5.99 -14.68
C ASP A 147 11.28 -6.08 -13.15
N HIS A 148 10.19 -6.71 -12.70
CA HIS A 148 9.83 -6.88 -11.29
C HIS A 148 9.70 -5.55 -10.52
N GLN A 149 9.46 -4.44 -11.22
CA GLN A 149 9.24 -3.13 -10.62
C GLN A 149 7.77 -2.89 -10.30
N LEU A 150 7.56 -2.04 -9.29
CA LEU A 150 6.24 -1.55 -8.90
C LEU A 150 5.91 -0.27 -9.66
N TYR A 151 4.84 -0.33 -10.45
CA TYR A 151 4.32 0.83 -11.16
C TYR A 151 3.07 1.34 -10.48
N SER A 152 3.14 2.58 -10.00
CA SER A 152 1.99 3.28 -9.43
C SER A 152 0.87 3.39 -10.46
N ARG A 153 -0.28 2.86 -10.10
CA ARG A 153 -1.46 2.79 -10.98
C ARG A 153 -2.47 3.86 -10.62
N VAL A 154 -2.81 3.98 -9.33
CA VAL A 154 -3.73 5.01 -8.85
C VAL A 154 -3.43 5.39 -7.42
N VAL A 155 -3.63 6.67 -7.10
CA VAL A 155 -3.56 7.19 -5.74
C VAL A 155 -4.96 7.54 -5.27
N LEU A 156 -5.36 6.89 -4.19
CA LEU A 156 -6.60 7.15 -3.47
C LEU A 156 -6.27 8.13 -2.34
N GLU A 157 -6.59 9.40 -2.54
CA GLU A 157 -6.36 10.47 -1.56
C GLU A 157 -7.44 10.37 -0.48
N THR A 158 -7.05 10.15 0.78
CA THR A 158 -7.99 10.08 1.92
C THR A 158 -7.72 11.18 2.92
N LYS A 159 -8.78 11.64 3.57
CA LYS A 159 -8.70 12.60 4.66
C LYS A 159 -9.70 12.26 5.76
N SER A 160 -9.33 12.59 6.98
CA SER A 160 -10.19 12.59 8.15
C SER A 160 -10.08 13.94 8.82
N ALA A 161 -11.21 14.55 9.16
CA ALA A 161 -11.26 15.81 9.91
C ALA A 161 -11.35 15.59 11.43
N ASP A 162 -11.46 14.34 11.88
CA ASP A 162 -11.91 13.95 13.21
C ASP A 162 -10.96 12.93 13.87
N ALA A 163 -9.65 13.13 13.71
CA ALA A 163 -8.60 12.28 14.28
C ALA A 163 -8.73 10.78 13.88
N GLY A 164 -9.29 10.52 12.71
CA GLY A 164 -9.45 9.18 12.14
C GLY A 164 -10.72 8.45 12.56
N LEU A 165 -11.73 9.14 13.12
CA LEU A 165 -13.02 8.51 13.39
C LEU A 165 -13.79 8.20 12.11
N SER A 166 -13.63 9.04 11.08
CA SER A 166 -14.16 8.82 9.74
C SER A 166 -13.19 9.32 8.67
N PHE A 167 -13.08 8.54 7.60
CA PHE A 167 -12.32 8.90 6.40
C PHE A 167 -13.26 9.04 5.21
N GLU A 168 -13.01 10.10 4.44
CA GLU A 168 -13.58 10.31 3.12
C GLU A 168 -12.45 10.30 2.11
N GLY A 169 -12.75 9.85 0.90
CA GLY A 169 -11.70 9.64 -0.08
C GLY A 169 -12.08 9.93 -1.52
N ARG A 170 -11.05 10.31 -2.26
CA ARG A 170 -11.15 10.65 -3.68
C ARG A 170 -10.06 9.92 -4.45
N GLU A 171 -10.43 9.40 -5.60
CA GLU A 171 -9.51 8.83 -6.57
C GLU A 171 -9.10 9.89 -7.56
N ARG A 172 -7.80 10.03 -7.83
CA ARG A 172 -7.31 10.85 -8.94
C ARG A 172 -6.82 9.95 -10.06
N ASN A 173 -7.45 10.05 -11.23
CA ASN A 173 -6.95 9.40 -12.43
C ASN A 173 -5.59 10.02 -12.82
N PRO A 174 -4.49 9.26 -12.86
CA PRO A 174 -3.16 9.83 -13.09
C PRO A 174 -2.95 10.29 -14.54
N LEU A 175 -3.72 9.76 -15.50
CA LEU A 175 -3.60 10.09 -16.93
C LEU A 175 -4.43 11.32 -17.31
N THR A 176 -5.64 11.44 -16.76
CA THR A 176 -6.58 12.52 -17.12
C THR A 176 -6.64 13.63 -16.07
N GLY A 177 -6.14 13.37 -14.86
CA GLY A 177 -6.26 14.27 -13.72
C GLY A 177 -7.69 14.39 -13.15
N GLN A 178 -8.65 13.64 -13.70
CA GLN A 178 -10.02 13.62 -13.20
C GLN A 178 -10.07 13.07 -11.79
N VAL A 179 -10.97 13.63 -10.98
CA VAL A 179 -11.15 13.25 -9.57
C VAL A 179 -12.53 12.65 -9.40
N PHE A 180 -12.59 11.45 -8.82
CA PHE A 180 -13.81 10.71 -8.53
C PHE A 180 -13.93 10.52 -7.02
N ASP A 181 -15.13 10.65 -6.47
CA ASP A 181 -15.39 10.41 -5.05
C ASP A 181 -15.75 8.94 -4.87
N TYR A 182 -15.00 8.23 -4.02
CA TYR A 182 -15.32 6.84 -3.65
C TYR A 182 -15.93 6.73 -2.23
N GLY A 183 -16.18 7.87 -1.58
CA GLY A 183 -16.83 7.94 -0.28
C GLY A 183 -15.99 7.32 0.84
N VAL A 184 -16.58 6.32 1.52
CA VAL A 184 -16.10 5.78 2.80
C VAL A 184 -15.62 4.34 2.71
N GLU A 185 -15.46 3.79 1.50
CA GLU A 185 -15.17 2.36 1.33
C GLU A 185 -13.83 1.93 1.97
N LEU A 186 -12.84 2.82 2.03
CA LEU A 186 -11.54 2.54 2.68
C LEU A 186 -11.54 2.76 4.20
N ASN A 187 -12.65 3.21 4.79
CA ASN A 187 -12.68 3.75 6.15
C ASN A 187 -12.14 2.80 7.23
N GLU A 188 -12.59 1.54 7.24
CA GLU A 188 -12.13 0.57 8.25
C GLU A 188 -10.65 0.22 8.10
N MET A 189 -10.19 0.03 6.86
CA MET A 189 -8.77 -0.19 6.56
C MET A 189 -7.89 0.99 7.03
N LEU A 190 -8.34 2.23 6.80
CA LEU A 190 -7.61 3.44 7.21
C LEU A 190 -7.58 3.61 8.73
N LYS A 191 -8.69 3.32 9.42
CA LYS A 191 -8.75 3.29 10.89
C LYS A 191 -7.78 2.28 11.49
N SER A 192 -7.66 1.11 10.87
CA SER A 192 -6.73 0.07 11.32
C SER A 192 -5.29 0.47 11.05
N PHE A 193 -5.01 1.09 9.90
CA PHE A 193 -3.69 1.61 9.56
C PHE A 193 -3.19 2.65 10.57
N ILE A 194 -3.98 3.68 10.90
CA ILE A 194 -3.53 4.74 11.82
C ILE A 194 -3.27 4.26 13.25
N LYS A 195 -3.83 3.11 13.65
CA LYS A 195 -3.55 2.50 14.98
C LYS A 195 -2.12 1.98 15.09
N LEU A 196 -1.47 1.67 13.97
CA LEU A 196 -0.07 1.23 13.94
C LEU A 196 0.91 2.31 14.41
N LYS A 197 0.53 3.60 14.33
CA LYS A 197 1.36 4.73 14.76
C LYS A 197 2.82 4.64 14.27
N LEU A 198 2.97 4.27 13.00
CA LEU A 198 4.26 4.14 12.32
C LEU A 198 5.01 5.47 12.25
#